data_AF-A0A257WXV3-F1
#
_entry.id   AF-A0A257WXV3-F1
#
_cell.length_a   1.000
_cell.length_b   1.000
_cell.length_c   1.000
_cell.angle_alpha   90.00
_cell.angle_beta   90.00
_cell.angle_gamma   90.00
#
_symmetry.space_group_name_H-M   'P 1'
#
loop_
_entity.id
_entity.type
_entity.pdbx_description
1 polymer ?
#
loop_
_entity_poly.entity_id
_entity_poly.type
_entity_poly.pdbx_seq_one_letter_code
_entity_poly.pdbx_strand_id
1 'polypeptide(L)'
;MVGGGGLVQIPLLFNVFPGVAPATLFGTNKAVSIVGTAFAARRYLGKVDMDWRVLWRAALAAFVASFAGAAAVGLFPPQMLRPLVIVLLVAVLAYTLKKKDFGASSRGIDRKPSPVLALLLGAAIGFYDGFFGPGTGSFLIFLFIRCYAWDFLRASAAAKVVNVSTNLAALCWFVPVGAIMVKVAALMALANLAGAWVGAHLAMKNGALFVRR
;
A
#
# COMPACT_ATOMS: atom_id res chain seq x y z
N MET A 1 1.97 2.43 12.82
CA MET A 1 2.87 1.49 12.12
C MET A 1 2.49 1.46 10.65
N VAL A 2 3.37 1.97 9.78
CA VAL A 2 3.08 2.21 8.36
C VAL A 2 3.35 0.94 7.56
N GLY A 3 2.31 0.37 6.94
CA GLY A 3 2.34 -0.28 5.62
C GLY A 3 3.29 -1.46 5.34
N GLY A 4 4.07 -1.96 6.30
CA GLY A 4 5.12 -2.96 6.06
C GLY A 4 4.67 -4.42 5.98
N GLY A 5 3.40 -4.72 6.27
CA GLY A 5 2.90 -6.11 6.30
C GLY A 5 3.18 -6.88 5.01
N GLY A 6 2.96 -6.26 3.84
CA GLY A 6 3.22 -6.89 2.54
C GLY A 6 4.70 -7.16 2.25
N LEU A 7 5.63 -6.35 2.80
CA LEU A 7 7.07 -6.57 2.64
C LEU A 7 7.53 -7.83 3.38
N VAL A 8 6.85 -8.22 4.46
CA VAL A 8 7.13 -9.44 5.23
C VAL A 8 6.31 -10.62 4.71
N GLN A 9 5.03 -10.37 4.37
CA GLN A 9 4.09 -11.41 3.95
C GLN A 9 4.44 -12.03 2.60
N ILE A 10 4.93 -11.24 1.63
CA ILE A 10 5.23 -11.75 0.30
C ILE A 10 6.42 -12.73 0.32
N PRO A 11 7.60 -12.41 0.90
CA PRO A 11 8.69 -13.37 1.02
C PRO A 11 8.30 -14.64 1.79
N LEU A 12 7.51 -14.48 2.85
CA LEU A 12 7.01 -15.62 3.64
C LEU A 12 6.11 -16.52 2.79
N LEU A 13 5.19 -15.93 2.01
CA LEU A 13 4.31 -16.67 1.10
C LEU A 13 5.11 -17.42 0.02
N PHE A 14 6.16 -16.80 -0.55
CA PHE A 14 7.05 -17.48 -1.49
C PHE A 14 7.84 -18.62 -0.84
N ASN A 15 8.22 -18.48 0.43
CA ASN A 15 8.96 -19.50 1.15
C ASN A 15 8.08 -20.70 1.57
N VAL A 16 6.88 -20.43 2.08
CA VAL A 16 5.92 -21.45 2.53
C VAL A 16 5.23 -22.14 1.35
N PHE A 17 4.99 -21.42 0.25
CA PHE A 17 4.32 -21.93 -0.95
C PHE A 17 5.19 -21.79 -2.21
N PRO A 18 6.36 -22.44 -2.28
CA PRO A 18 7.31 -22.27 -3.39
C PRO A 18 6.79 -22.84 -4.72
N GLY A 19 5.80 -23.74 -4.68
CA GLY A 19 5.16 -24.32 -5.87
C GLY A 19 3.98 -23.51 -6.42
N VAL A 20 3.53 -22.46 -5.72
CA VAL A 20 2.37 -21.66 -6.13
C VAL A 20 2.79 -20.55 -7.07
N ALA A 21 1.93 -20.24 -8.05
CA ALA A 21 2.18 -19.15 -9.00
C ALA A 21 2.32 -17.79 -8.27
N PRO A 22 3.31 -16.95 -8.63
CA PRO A 22 3.50 -15.62 -8.06
C PRO A 22 2.21 -14.79 -8.02
N ALA A 23 1.44 -14.81 -9.12
CA ALA A 23 0.17 -14.09 -9.23
C ALA A 23 -0.81 -14.45 -8.11
N THR A 24 -0.87 -15.74 -7.73
CA THR A 24 -1.74 -16.22 -6.65
C THR A 24 -1.28 -15.73 -5.27
N LEU A 25 0.02 -15.65 -5.04
CA LEU A 25 0.59 -15.11 -3.79
C LEU A 25 0.35 -13.61 -3.68
N PHE A 26 0.53 -12.87 -4.78
CA PHE A 26 0.20 -11.44 -4.86
C PHE A 26 -1.28 -11.18 -4.62
N GLY A 27 -2.18 -11.90 -5.29
CA GLY A 27 -3.62 -11.78 -5.10
C GLY A 27 -4.06 -12.09 -3.66
N THR A 28 -3.48 -13.12 -3.05
CA THR A 28 -3.70 -13.46 -1.63
C THR A 28 -3.26 -12.32 -0.71
N ASN A 29 -2.08 -11.74 -0.94
CA ASN A 29 -1.58 -10.59 -0.17
C ASN A 29 -2.45 -9.33 -0.36
N LYS A 30 -2.99 -9.10 -1.57
CA LYS A 30 -3.93 -8.00 -1.85
C LYS A 30 -5.26 -8.19 -1.12
N ALA A 31 -5.76 -9.42 -1.04
CA ALA A 31 -6.97 -9.77 -0.28
C ALA A 31 -6.80 -9.53 1.22
N VAL A 32 -5.62 -9.82 1.78
CA VAL A 32 -5.29 -9.49 3.17
C VAL A 32 -5.17 -7.96 3.36
N SER A 33 -4.52 -7.30 2.42
CA SER A 33 -4.20 -5.87 2.51
C SER A 33 -5.44 -4.97 2.41
N ILE A 34 -6.46 -5.33 1.62
CA ILE A 34 -7.68 -4.54 1.51
C ILE A 34 -8.43 -4.46 2.84
N VAL A 35 -8.50 -5.56 3.60
CA VAL A 35 -9.22 -5.62 4.88
C VAL A 35 -8.57 -4.67 5.90
N GLY A 36 -7.25 -4.78 6.08
CA GLY A 36 -6.52 -3.92 7.02
C GLY A 36 -6.49 -2.46 6.59
N THR A 37 -6.38 -2.19 5.28
CA THR A 37 -6.34 -0.81 4.76
C THR A 37 -7.72 -0.15 4.81
N ALA A 38 -8.80 -0.89 4.52
CA ALA A 38 -10.16 -0.37 4.62
C ALA A 38 -10.54 -0.02 6.07
N PHE A 39 -10.18 -0.88 7.02
CA PHE A 39 -10.40 -0.60 8.45
C PHE A 39 -9.64 0.66 8.89
N ALA A 40 -8.38 0.80 8.48
CA ALA A 40 -7.59 1.99 8.75
C ALA A 40 -8.19 3.24 8.09
N ALA A 41 -8.52 3.18 6.80
CA ALA A 41 -9.11 4.30 6.05
C ALA A 41 -10.38 4.81 6.73
N ARG A 42 -11.29 3.91 7.14
CA ARG A 42 -12.53 4.28 7.85
C ARG A 42 -12.26 5.04 9.16
N ARG A 43 -11.21 4.69 9.90
CA ARG A 43 -10.84 5.36 11.16
C ARG A 43 -10.23 6.75 10.95
N TYR A 44 -9.59 6.99 9.81
CA TYR A 44 -8.98 8.28 9.47
C TYR A 44 -9.92 9.25 8.75
N LEU A 45 -10.84 8.74 7.93
CA LEU A 45 -11.76 9.55 7.11
C LEU A 45 -12.64 10.52 7.92
N GLY A 46 -12.95 10.22 9.18
CA GLY A 46 -13.75 11.10 10.05
C GLY A 46 -12.95 12.07 10.91
N LYS A 47 -11.61 12.11 10.81
CA LYS A 47 -10.74 12.87 11.73
C LYS A 47 -9.88 13.91 11.06
N VAL A 48 -9.88 13.97 9.73
CA VAL A 48 -8.91 14.75 8.97
C VAL A 48 -9.62 15.44 7.82
N ASP A 49 -9.54 16.77 7.81
CA ASP A 49 -10.09 17.58 6.73
C ASP A 49 -9.19 17.46 5.48
N MET A 50 -9.78 17.14 4.33
CA MET A 50 -9.06 16.84 3.10
C MET A 50 -9.74 17.45 1.89
N ASP A 51 -8.93 17.84 0.89
CA ASP A 51 -9.48 18.19 -0.42
C ASP A 51 -9.93 16.92 -1.16
N TRP A 52 -11.22 16.62 -1.02
CA TRP A 52 -11.85 15.44 -1.60
C TRP A 52 -11.71 15.41 -3.14
N ARG A 53 -11.58 16.57 -3.80
CA ARG A 53 -11.42 16.63 -5.26
C ARG A 53 -10.08 16.08 -5.71
N VAL A 54 -9.02 16.34 -4.97
CA VAL A 54 -7.67 15.77 -5.23
C VAL A 54 -7.70 14.27 -4.95
N LEU A 55 -8.26 13.89 -3.80
CA LEU A 55 -8.24 12.52 -3.33
C LEU A 55 -9.01 11.58 -4.26
N TRP A 56 -10.22 11.94 -4.65
CA TRP A 56 -11.05 11.17 -5.58
C TRP A 56 -10.34 10.98 -6.93
N ARG A 57 -9.74 12.04 -7.49
CA ARG A 57 -9.02 11.96 -8.77
C ARG A 57 -7.80 11.05 -8.67
N ALA A 58 -7.01 11.19 -7.62
CA ALA A 58 -5.87 10.31 -7.37
C ALA A 58 -6.31 8.85 -7.19
N ALA A 59 -7.38 8.62 -6.42
CA ALA A 59 -7.95 7.28 -6.18
C ALA A 59 -8.48 6.64 -7.46
N LEU A 60 -9.18 7.38 -8.32
CA LEU A 60 -9.70 6.87 -9.59
C LEU A 60 -8.56 6.54 -10.56
N ALA A 61 -7.58 7.44 -10.73
CA ALA A 61 -6.42 7.18 -11.57
C ALA A 61 -5.62 5.97 -11.05
N ALA A 62 -5.46 5.87 -9.73
CA ALA A 62 -4.78 4.75 -9.10
C ALA A 62 -5.56 3.44 -9.27
N PHE A 63 -6.89 3.47 -9.23
CA PHE A 63 -7.73 2.31 -9.49
C PHE A 63 -7.50 1.76 -10.90
N VAL A 64 -7.64 2.62 -11.92
CA VAL A 64 -7.46 2.20 -13.33
C VAL A 64 -6.05 1.71 -13.58
N ALA A 65 -5.04 2.44 -13.10
CA ALA A 65 -3.65 2.06 -13.28
C ALA A 65 -3.27 0.79 -12.50
N SER A 66 -3.84 0.57 -11.32
CA SER A 66 -3.63 -0.64 -10.52
C SER A 66 -4.28 -1.86 -11.14
N PHE A 67 -5.44 -1.71 -11.77
CA PHE A 67 -6.03 -2.79 -12.55
C PHE A 67 -5.11 -3.19 -13.71
N ALA A 68 -4.59 -2.22 -14.46
CA ALA A 68 -3.63 -2.46 -15.53
C ALA A 68 -2.31 -3.09 -15.02
N GLY A 69 -1.81 -2.63 -13.86
CA GLY A 69 -0.63 -3.20 -13.21
C GLY A 69 -0.84 -4.65 -12.77
N ALA A 70 -2.00 -4.96 -12.18
CA ALA A 70 -2.37 -6.33 -11.79
C ALA A 70 -2.54 -7.23 -13.02
N ALA A 71 -3.13 -6.71 -14.11
CA ALA A 71 -3.21 -7.40 -15.39
C ALA A 71 -1.83 -7.70 -15.96
N ALA A 72 -0.91 -6.74 -15.89
CA ALA A 72 0.47 -6.92 -16.33
C ALA A 72 1.17 -8.08 -15.58
N VAL A 73 0.92 -8.29 -14.28
CA VAL A 73 1.47 -9.45 -13.54
C VAL A 73 1.08 -10.77 -14.19
N GLY A 74 -0.14 -10.88 -14.72
CA GLY A 74 -0.61 -12.09 -15.42
C GLY A 74 0.07 -12.33 -16.77
N LEU A 75 0.66 -11.30 -17.39
CA LEU A 75 1.34 -11.40 -18.69
C LEU A 75 2.80 -11.84 -18.58
N PHE A 76 3.41 -11.77 -17.39
CA PHE A 76 4.82 -12.13 -17.19
C PHE A 76 4.99 -13.62 -16.85
N PRO A 77 5.99 -14.32 -17.45
CA PRO A 77 6.31 -15.68 -17.05
C PRO A 77 6.72 -15.74 -15.58
N PRO A 78 6.23 -16.72 -14.79
CA PRO A 78 6.60 -16.89 -13.39
C PRO A 78 8.12 -16.93 -13.13
N GLN A 79 8.90 -17.43 -14.10
CA GLN A 79 10.36 -17.52 -14.01
C GLN A 79 11.05 -16.14 -14.02
N MET A 80 10.47 -15.14 -14.70
CA MET A 80 11.00 -13.77 -14.73
C MET A 80 10.47 -12.93 -13.56
N LEU A 81 9.26 -13.23 -13.10
CA LEU A 81 8.59 -12.49 -12.02
C LEU A 81 9.33 -12.64 -10.68
N ARG A 82 9.80 -13.84 -10.34
CA ARG A 82 10.54 -14.10 -9.09
C ARG A 82 11.80 -13.26 -8.91
N PRO A 83 12.79 -13.26 -9.83
CA PRO A 83 14.00 -12.45 -9.67
C PRO A 83 13.71 -10.96 -9.72
N LEU A 84 12.77 -10.52 -10.59
CA LEU A 84 12.36 -9.12 -10.66
C LEU A 84 11.81 -8.63 -9.32
N VAL A 85 10.99 -9.45 -8.65
CA VAL A 85 10.42 -9.14 -7.33
C VAL A 85 11.50 -8.99 -6.25
N ILE A 86 12.49 -9.88 -6.24
CA ILE A 86 13.61 -9.83 -5.29
C ILE A 86 14.42 -8.54 -5.49
N VAL A 87 14.77 -8.20 -6.74
CA VAL A 87 15.50 -6.97 -7.06
C VAL A 87 14.71 -5.74 -6.60
N LEU A 88 13.39 -5.74 -6.81
CA LEU A 88 12.51 -4.64 -6.42
C LEU A 88 12.39 -4.50 -4.90
N LEU A 89 12.26 -5.61 -4.16
CA LEU A 89 12.28 -5.61 -2.68
C LEU A 89 13.61 -5.04 -2.16
N VAL A 90 14.73 -5.47 -2.72
CA VAL A 90 16.07 -4.99 -2.32
C VAL A 90 16.24 -3.50 -2.64
N ALA A 91 15.79 -3.04 -3.81
CA ALA A 91 15.84 -1.64 -4.17
C ALA A 91 15.00 -0.76 -3.24
N VAL A 92 13.77 -1.20 -2.90
CA VAL A 92 12.90 -0.49 -1.95
C VAL A 92 13.52 -0.49 -0.55
N LEU A 93 14.10 -1.61 -0.11
CA LEU A 93 14.80 -1.69 1.18
C LEU A 93 16.00 -0.72 1.22
N ALA A 94 16.86 -0.74 0.19
CA ALA A 94 18.00 0.15 0.10
C ALA A 94 17.58 1.63 0.07
N TYR A 95 16.54 1.97 -0.69
CA TYR A 95 15.98 3.32 -0.73
C TYR A 95 15.41 3.75 0.62
N THR A 96 14.67 2.85 1.30
CA THR A 96 14.08 3.10 2.62
C THR A 96 15.17 3.32 3.67
N LEU A 97 16.24 2.53 3.65
CA LEU A 97 17.37 2.66 4.58
C LEU A 97 18.18 3.95 4.33
N LYS A 98 18.29 4.39 3.08
CA LYS A 98 19.06 5.59 2.70
C LYS A 98 18.33 6.89 3.03
N LYS A 99 16.99 6.87 3.13
CA LYS A 99 16.15 8.04 3.38
C LYS A 99 15.43 7.93 4.72
N LYS A 100 16.17 8.06 5.83
CA LYS A 100 15.63 7.96 7.20
C LYS A 100 14.61 9.07 7.53
N ASP A 101 14.64 10.20 6.83
CA ASP A 101 13.70 11.30 6.99
C ASP A 101 12.51 11.19 6.02
N PHE A 102 11.61 10.24 6.27
CA PHE A 102 10.32 10.16 5.57
C PHE A 102 9.37 11.28 6.02
N GLY A 103 9.70 12.53 5.67
CA GLY A 103 8.78 13.67 5.78
C GLY A 103 8.74 14.38 7.14
N ALA A 104 9.79 14.28 7.96
CA ALA A 104 9.86 14.93 9.27
C ALA A 104 9.97 16.47 9.26
N SER A 105 9.95 17.12 8.08
CA SER A 105 10.04 18.57 7.99
C SER A 105 9.00 19.12 7.01
N SER A 106 7.82 19.49 7.51
CA SER A 106 6.91 20.36 6.77
C SER A 106 7.33 21.81 7.02
N ARG A 107 7.86 22.48 5.99
CA ARG A 107 7.76 23.94 5.90
C ARG A 107 6.45 24.23 5.18
N GLY A 108 5.49 24.78 5.92
CA GLY A 108 4.12 25.03 5.49
C GLY A 108 4.05 26.06 4.37
N ILE A 109 4.12 25.58 3.13
CA ILE A 109 3.75 26.36 1.96
C ILE A 109 2.61 25.57 1.30
N ASP A 110 1.37 26.00 1.55
CA ASP A 110 0.19 25.47 0.88
C ASP A 110 0.35 25.69 -0.64
N ARG A 111 0.74 24.63 -1.35
CA ARG A 111 0.73 24.63 -2.81
C ARG A 111 -0.69 24.37 -3.26
N LYS A 112 -1.18 25.19 -4.19
CA LYS A 112 -2.51 24.99 -4.78
C LYS A 112 -2.64 23.54 -5.30
N PRO A 113 -3.70 22.81 -4.91
CA PRO A 113 -3.88 21.44 -5.32
C PRO A 113 -4.06 21.33 -6.84
N SER A 114 -3.06 20.80 -7.53
CA SER A 114 -3.13 20.55 -8.98
C SER A 114 -3.90 19.24 -9.25
N PRO A 115 -5.00 19.28 -10.03
CA PRO A 115 -5.75 18.08 -10.43
C PRO A 115 -4.92 17.14 -11.29
N VAL A 116 -4.14 17.70 -12.21
CA VAL A 116 -3.33 16.93 -13.17
C VAL A 116 -2.23 16.17 -12.42
N LEU A 117 -1.62 16.82 -11.43
CA LEU A 117 -0.63 16.17 -10.58
C LEU A 117 -1.23 15.00 -9.78
N ALA A 118 -2.48 15.14 -9.33
CA ALA A 118 -3.16 14.09 -8.57
C ALA A 118 -3.39 12.84 -9.44
N LEU A 119 -3.79 13.05 -10.70
CA LEU A 119 -3.98 11.99 -11.67
C LEU A 119 -2.66 11.30 -12.01
N LEU A 120 -1.60 12.05 -12.28
CA LEU A 120 -0.28 11.49 -12.62
C LEU A 120 0.32 10.68 -11.46
N LEU A 121 0.28 11.23 -10.24
CA LEU A 121 0.78 10.53 -9.05
C LEU A 121 -0.06 9.30 -8.72
N GLY A 122 -1.39 9.45 -8.78
CA GLY A 122 -2.33 8.33 -8.60
C GLY A 122 -2.08 7.21 -9.60
N ALA A 123 -1.94 7.54 -10.89
CA ALA A 123 -1.67 6.55 -11.94
C ALA A 123 -0.31 5.85 -11.76
N ALA A 124 0.77 6.61 -11.57
CA ALA A 124 2.12 6.04 -11.44
C ALA A 124 2.22 5.10 -10.22
N ILE A 125 1.71 5.54 -9.08
CA ILE A 125 1.72 4.73 -7.86
C ILE A 125 0.70 3.59 -7.94
N GLY A 126 -0.47 3.82 -8.53
CA GLY A 126 -1.49 2.81 -8.72
C GLY A 126 -0.96 1.65 -9.56
N PHE A 127 -0.28 1.94 -10.66
CA PHE A 127 0.38 0.92 -11.47
C PHE A 127 1.43 0.14 -10.67
N TYR A 128 2.31 0.84 -9.94
CA TYR A 128 3.29 0.22 -9.04
C TYR A 128 2.62 -0.66 -7.96
N ASP A 129 1.53 -0.18 -7.36
CA ASP A 129 0.82 -0.91 -6.33
C ASP A 129 0.14 -2.15 -6.89
N GLY A 130 -0.52 -2.04 -8.05
CA GLY A 130 -1.18 -3.15 -8.72
C GLY A 130 -0.21 -4.22 -9.18
N PHE A 131 0.96 -3.82 -9.69
CA PHE A 131 1.99 -4.74 -10.14
C PHE A 131 2.74 -5.41 -8.99
N PHE A 132 3.16 -4.62 -8.00
CA PHE A 132 4.01 -5.07 -6.92
C PHE A 132 3.28 -5.03 -5.57
N GLY A 133 2.97 -3.83 -5.09
CA GLY A 133 2.16 -3.62 -3.87
C GLY A 133 2.91 -3.27 -2.57
N PRO A 134 4.08 -3.87 -2.24
CA PRO A 134 4.80 -3.52 -1.03
C PRO A 134 5.35 -2.09 -1.02
N GLY A 135 5.24 -1.43 0.13
CA GLY A 135 5.82 -0.09 0.36
C GLY A 135 5.00 1.08 -0.19
N THR A 136 3.95 0.83 -0.98
CA THR A 136 3.10 1.86 -1.61
C THR A 136 2.58 2.90 -0.62
N GLY A 137 2.17 2.47 0.58
CA GLY A 137 1.67 3.38 1.61
C GLY A 137 2.69 4.45 2.01
N SER A 138 3.98 4.08 2.17
CA SER A 138 5.05 5.03 2.50
C SER A 138 5.37 5.96 1.32
N PHE A 139 5.33 5.44 0.09
CA PHE A 139 5.52 6.25 -1.12
C PHE A 139 4.40 7.27 -1.32
N LEU A 140 3.14 6.88 -1.12
CA LEU A 140 1.99 7.79 -1.18
C LEU A 140 2.11 8.90 -0.15
N ILE A 141 2.44 8.57 1.10
CA ILE A 141 2.66 9.56 2.16
C ILE A 141 3.74 10.55 1.74
N PHE A 142 4.89 10.04 1.29
CA PHE A 142 6.00 10.89 0.85
C PHE A 142 5.60 11.81 -0.31
N LEU A 143 4.89 11.29 -1.31
CA LEU A 143 4.46 12.07 -2.47
C LEU A 143 3.41 13.12 -2.10
N PHE A 144 2.45 12.81 -1.24
CA PHE A 144 1.49 13.80 -0.76
C PHE A 144 2.16 14.92 0.06
N ILE A 145 3.09 14.58 0.95
CA ILE A 145 3.87 15.58 1.70
C ILE A 145 4.70 16.44 0.73
N ARG A 146 5.38 15.83 -0.24
CA ARG A 146 6.31 16.55 -1.13
C ARG A 146 5.62 17.40 -2.20
N CYS A 147 4.48 16.96 -2.71
CA CYS A 147 3.78 17.59 -3.82
C CYS A 147 2.69 18.56 -3.37
N TYR A 148 1.98 18.23 -2.29
CA TYR A 148 0.86 19.01 -1.76
C TYR A 148 1.17 19.71 -0.43
N ALA A 149 2.38 19.52 0.12
CA ALA A 149 2.78 20.10 1.41
C ALA A 149 1.85 19.72 2.58
N TRP A 150 1.13 18.60 2.46
CA TRP A 150 0.27 18.10 3.52
C TRP A 150 1.09 17.65 4.71
N ASP A 151 0.51 17.80 5.91
CA ASP A 151 1.06 17.20 7.12
C ASP A 151 0.98 15.67 7.05
N PHE A 152 1.80 15.00 7.86
CA PHE A 152 1.90 13.55 7.85
C PHE A 152 0.55 12.86 8.12
N LEU A 153 -0.33 13.45 8.95
CA LEU A 153 -1.63 12.87 9.26
C LEU A 153 -2.56 12.92 8.04
N ARG A 154 -2.67 14.08 7.37
CA ARG A 154 -3.38 14.22 6.07
C ARG A 154 -2.84 13.27 5.01
N ALA A 155 -1.53 13.25 4.82
CA ALA A 155 -0.88 12.39 3.84
C ALA A 155 -1.10 10.89 4.12
N SER A 156 -1.00 10.47 5.38
CA SER A 156 -1.25 9.08 5.81
C SER A 156 -2.69 8.65 5.54
N ALA A 157 -3.64 9.52 5.87
CA ALA A 157 -5.04 9.23 5.68
C ALA A 157 -5.43 9.18 4.18
N ALA A 158 -4.93 10.11 3.36
CA ALA A 158 -5.07 10.06 1.90
C ALA A 158 -4.44 8.81 1.27
N ALA A 159 -3.23 8.45 1.70
CA ALA A 159 -2.54 7.24 1.25
C ALA A 159 -3.35 5.98 1.53
N LYS A 160 -4.05 5.91 2.67
CA LYS A 160 -4.91 4.77 2.99
C LYS A 160 -6.11 4.67 2.07
N VAL A 161 -6.75 5.79 1.73
CA VAL A 161 -7.89 5.80 0.80
C VAL A 161 -7.46 5.35 -0.60
N VAL A 162 -6.35 5.89 -1.12
CA VAL A 162 -5.81 5.47 -2.41
C VAL A 162 -5.42 3.99 -2.39
N ASN A 163 -4.81 3.50 -1.32
CA ASN A 163 -4.50 2.07 -1.17
C ASN A 163 -5.74 1.17 -1.15
N VAL A 164 -6.87 1.63 -0.61
CA VAL A 164 -8.12 0.85 -0.69
C VAL A 164 -8.53 0.73 -2.15
N SER A 165 -8.48 1.82 -2.91
CA SER A 165 -8.82 1.83 -4.34
C SER A 165 -7.90 0.92 -5.16
N THR A 166 -6.58 0.98 -4.96
CA THR A 166 -5.63 0.14 -5.71
C THR A 166 -5.76 -1.34 -5.34
N ASN A 167 -5.89 -1.68 -4.05
CA ASN A 167 -6.11 -3.06 -3.64
C ASN A 167 -7.44 -3.61 -4.18
N LEU A 168 -8.50 -2.79 -4.19
CA LEU A 168 -9.78 -3.19 -4.77
C LEU A 168 -9.65 -3.45 -6.28
N ALA A 169 -8.97 -2.56 -7.01
CA ALA A 169 -8.71 -2.73 -8.44
C ALA A 169 -7.92 -4.00 -8.75
N ALA A 170 -6.88 -4.28 -7.97
CA ALA A 170 -6.08 -5.50 -8.11
C ALA A 170 -6.93 -6.75 -7.82
N LEU A 171 -7.81 -6.72 -6.81
CA LEU A 171 -8.72 -7.82 -6.51
C LEU A 171 -9.77 -8.04 -7.60
N CYS A 172 -10.28 -6.97 -8.22
CA CYS A 172 -11.18 -7.08 -9.37
C CYS A 172 -10.53 -7.85 -10.54
N TRP A 173 -9.20 -7.86 -10.63
CA TRP A 173 -8.47 -8.69 -11.59
C TRP A 173 -8.15 -10.09 -11.07
N PHE A 174 -7.58 -10.21 -9.86
CA PHE A 174 -7.14 -11.50 -9.33
C PHE A 174 -8.28 -12.46 -8.94
N VAL A 175 -9.46 -11.94 -8.56
CA VAL A 175 -10.64 -12.75 -8.20
C VAL A 175 -11.14 -13.55 -9.41
N PRO A 176 -11.48 -12.95 -10.58
CA PRO A 176 -11.90 -13.70 -11.76
C PRO A 176 -10.86 -14.68 -12.29
N VAL A 177 -9.57 -14.34 -12.17
CA VAL A 177 -8.45 -15.19 -12.61
C VAL A 177 -8.25 -16.40 -11.68
N GLY A 178 -8.92 -16.46 -10.53
CA GLY A 178 -8.75 -17.53 -9.54
C GLY A 178 -7.39 -17.50 -8.83
N ALA A 179 -6.66 -16.38 -8.94
CA ALA A 179 -5.33 -16.19 -8.38
C ALA A 179 -5.39 -15.71 -6.92
N ILE A 180 -6.23 -16.35 -6.09
CA ILE A 180 -6.38 -16.01 -4.66
C ILE A 180 -6.60 -17.28 -3.84
N MET A 181 -5.77 -17.46 -2.81
CA MET A 181 -5.96 -18.51 -1.81
C MET A 181 -6.91 -18.01 -0.72
N VAL A 182 -8.22 -18.07 -0.97
CA VAL A 182 -9.25 -17.45 -0.11
C VAL A 182 -9.13 -17.88 1.37
N LYS A 183 -8.92 -19.18 1.64
CA LYS A 183 -8.76 -19.70 3.01
C LYS A 183 -7.53 -19.11 3.72
N VAL A 184 -6.41 -19.02 3.01
CA VAL A 184 -5.15 -18.46 3.54
C VAL A 184 -5.31 -16.95 3.72
N ALA A 185 -5.90 -16.25 2.76
CA ALA A 185 -6.18 -14.82 2.85
C ALA A 185 -7.06 -14.49 4.06
N ALA A 186 -8.11 -15.27 4.31
CA ALA A 186 -9.00 -15.06 5.46
C ALA A 186 -8.26 -15.23 6.79
N LEU A 187 -7.48 -16.30 6.96
CA LEU A 187 -6.73 -16.55 8.19
C LEU A 187 -5.65 -15.48 8.42
N MET A 188 -4.92 -15.11 7.35
CA MET A 188 -3.93 -14.04 7.40
C MET A 188 -4.58 -12.69 7.72
N ALA A 189 -5.76 -12.38 7.17
CA ALA A 189 -6.48 -11.13 7.45
C ALA A 189 -6.88 -11.04 8.93
N LEU A 190 -7.39 -12.14 9.51
CA LEU A 190 -7.71 -12.22 10.93
C LEU A 190 -6.47 -12.04 11.81
N ALA A 191 -5.37 -12.74 11.50
CA ALA A 191 -4.11 -12.60 12.23
C ALA A 191 -3.54 -11.17 12.14
N ASN A 192 -3.66 -10.54 10.97
CA ASN A 192 -3.19 -9.17 10.74
C ASN A 192 -4.04 -8.14 11.50
N LEU A 193 -5.36 -8.33 11.55
CA LEU A 193 -6.26 -7.50 12.36
C LEU A 193 -5.98 -7.66 13.86
N ALA A 194 -5.82 -8.89 14.34
CA ALA A 194 -5.49 -9.18 15.74
C ALA A 194 -4.13 -8.57 16.12
N GLY A 195 -3.10 -8.77 15.30
CA GLY A 195 -1.77 -8.18 15.51
C GLY A 195 -1.78 -6.65 15.46
N ALA A 196 -2.57 -6.05 14.56
CA ALA A 196 -2.74 -4.60 14.52
C ALA A 196 -3.45 -4.06 15.76
N TRP A 197 -4.45 -4.76 16.28
CA TRP A 197 -5.17 -4.38 17.49
C TRP A 197 -4.28 -4.50 18.73
N VAL A 198 -3.60 -5.63 18.91
CA VAL A 198 -2.64 -5.84 20.01
C VAL A 198 -1.49 -4.84 19.92
N GLY A 199 -0.92 -4.62 18.74
CA GLY A 199 0.16 -3.67 18.52
C GLY A 199 -0.25 -2.22 18.78
N ALA A 200 -1.47 -1.84 18.39
CA ALA A 200 -2.02 -0.52 18.74
C ALA A 200 -2.24 -0.38 20.25
N HIS A 201 -2.74 -1.42 20.92
CA HIS A 201 -2.97 -1.43 22.36
C HIS A 201 -1.65 -1.34 23.15
N LEU A 202 -0.63 -2.10 22.75
CA LEU A 202 0.71 -2.04 23.35
C LEU A 202 1.38 -0.68 23.14
N ALA A 203 1.26 -0.10 21.94
CA ALA A 203 1.83 1.22 21.63
C ALA A 203 1.19 2.33 22.47
N MET A 204 -0.11 2.21 22.78
CA MET A 204 -0.80 3.14 23.68
C MET A 204 -0.40 2.93 25.15
N LYS A 205 -0.16 1.68 25.56
CA LYS A 205 0.18 1.34 26.95
C LYS A 205 1.64 1.65 27.32
N ASN A 206 2.58 1.56 26.38
CA ASN A 206 4.01 1.75 26.63
C ASN A 206 4.55 3.16 26.29
N GLY A 207 3.66 4.11 25.96
CA GLY A 207 4.01 5.49 25.67
C GLY A 207 4.67 5.70 24.30
N ALA A 208 4.53 6.92 23.77
CA ALA A 208 4.97 7.35 22.44
C ALA A 208 6.50 7.24 22.16
N LEU A 209 7.29 6.73 23.10
CA LEU A 209 8.74 6.54 22.99
C LEU A 209 9.15 5.37 22.10
N PHE A 210 8.29 4.38 21.86
CA PHE A 210 8.60 3.23 20.98
C PHE A 210 8.34 3.50 19.48
N VAL A 211 7.66 4.61 19.14
CA VAL A 211 7.27 4.92 17.75
C VAL A 211 8.36 5.69 16.99
N ARG A 212 9.44 6.10 17.67
CA ARG A 212 10.46 7.02 17.13
C ARG A 212 11.85 6.41 16.95
N ARG A 213 12.00 5.09 17.03
CA ARG A 213 13.25 4.37 16.70
C ARG A 213 13.00 3.31 15.63
#